data_AF-A0A942N1L4-F1
#
_entry.id   AF-A0A942N1L4-F1
#
_cell.length_a   1.000
_cell.length_b   1.000
_cell.length_c   1.000
_cell.angle_alpha   90.00
_cell.angle_beta   90.00
_cell.angle_gamma   90.00
#
_symmetry.space_group_name_H-M   'P 1'
#
loop_
_entity.id
_entity.type
_entity.pdbx_description
1 polymer ?
#
loop_
_entity_poly.entity_id
_entity_poly.type
_entity_poly.pdbx_seq_one_letter_code
_entity_poly.pdbx_strand_id
1 'polypeptide(L)'
;MNVYSFTYTLHHVLLLKLLATFNFDRTRTIHNFLFLATASSAPGERPGIRYDFYKGSTGVHSFEVQGIFADLKKNEMLVPEQLALTGEGREFYYQVASLLRYERFPDHCMRLALRYQDNLWRVNHEVLFHPLFRKGKTGRKIVLPVA
;
A
#
# COMPACT_ATOMS: atom_id res chain seq x y z
N MET A 1 17.84 7.57 25.21
CA MET A 1 17.27 7.36 23.86
C MET A 1 17.61 5.95 23.42
N ASN A 2 16.66 5.02 23.49
CA ASN A 2 16.85 3.70 22.90
C ASN A 2 16.75 3.88 21.38
N VAL A 3 17.89 3.85 20.69
CA VAL A 3 17.93 3.84 19.23
C VAL A 3 17.56 2.43 18.80
N TYR A 4 16.26 2.17 18.67
CA TYR A 4 15.78 0.96 18.03
C TYR A 4 16.17 1.03 16.56
N SER A 5 17.23 0.29 16.18
CA SER A 5 17.63 0.06 14.80
C SER A 5 16.59 -0.84 14.12
N PHE A 6 15.46 -0.27 13.71
CA PHE A 6 14.52 -0.93 12.80
C PHE A 6 14.77 -0.47 11.37
N THR A 7 14.98 -1.44 10.48
CA THR A 7 15.23 -1.17 9.06
C THR A 7 13.90 -0.92 8.35
N TYR A 8 13.47 0.34 8.33
CA TYR A 8 12.32 0.75 7.51
C TYR A 8 12.69 0.69 6.03
N THR A 9 11.84 0.04 5.23
CA THR A 9 12.01 -0.06 3.78
C THR A 9 11.22 1.03 3.04
N LEU A 10 11.48 1.21 1.75
CA LEU A 10 10.68 2.12 0.90
C LEU A 10 9.18 1.77 0.90
N HIS A 11 8.82 0.49 1.10
CA HIS A 11 7.43 0.07 1.25
C HIS A 11 6.76 0.67 2.51
N HIS A 12 7.50 0.81 3.61
CA HIS A 12 6.99 1.45 4.83
C HIS A 12 6.73 2.93 4.57
N VAL A 13 7.70 3.62 3.97
CA VAL A 13 7.59 5.04 3.65
C VAL A 13 6.43 5.30 2.68
N LEU A 14 6.22 4.41 1.70
CA LEU A 14 5.08 4.50 0.79
C LEU A 14 3.74 4.39 1.53
N LEU A 15 3.58 3.41 2.43
CA LEU A 15 2.34 3.30 3.20
C LEU A 15 2.11 4.53 4.09
N LEU A 16 3.14 5.02 4.77
CA LEU A 16 3.06 6.25 5.56
C LEU A 16 2.62 7.44 4.70
N LYS A 17 3.21 7.62 3.51
CA LYS A 17 2.82 8.68 2.56
C LYS A 17 1.35 8.58 2.16
N LEU A 18 0.87 7.37 1.85
CA LEU A 18 -0.52 7.13 1.48
C LEU A 18 -1.48 7.48 2.63
N LEU A 19 -1.20 7.03 3.85
CA LEU A 19 -2.03 7.30 5.02
C LEU A 19 -1.95 8.76 5.50
N ALA A 20 -0.82 9.43 5.28
CA ALA A 20 -0.68 10.86 5.56
C ALA A 20 -1.53 11.73 4.61
N THR A 21 -1.77 11.24 3.39
CA THR A 21 -2.40 12.02 2.31
C THR A 21 -3.85 11.65 2.06
N PHE A 22 -4.23 10.39 2.26
CA PHE A 22 -5.57 9.87 1.94
C PHE A 22 -6.18 9.12 3.11
N ASN A 23 -7.48 9.31 3.31
CA ASN A 23 -8.23 8.69 4.40
C ASN A 23 -8.71 7.29 4.02
N PHE A 24 -7.84 6.30 4.17
CA PHE A 24 -8.23 4.90 4.02
C PHE A 24 -8.92 4.39 5.29
N ASP A 25 -10.17 3.94 5.20
CA ASP A 25 -10.89 3.44 6.39
C ASP A 25 -10.54 2.00 6.76
N ARG A 26 -10.16 1.18 5.77
CA ARG A 26 -10.00 -0.27 5.93
C ARG A 26 -8.75 -0.80 5.24
N THR A 27 -8.05 -1.73 5.89
CA THR A 27 -6.80 -2.31 5.37
C THR A 27 -7.04 -2.99 4.03
N ARG A 28 -8.19 -3.67 3.88
CA ARG A 28 -8.64 -4.27 2.61
C ARG A 28 -8.58 -3.28 1.45
N THR A 29 -8.97 -2.03 1.67
CA THR A 29 -8.99 -1.00 0.62
C THR A 29 -7.58 -0.63 0.19
N ILE A 30 -6.61 -0.64 1.11
CA ILE A 30 -5.20 -0.43 0.77
C ILE A 30 -4.63 -1.62 0.00
N HIS A 31 -4.93 -2.87 0.40
CA HIS A 31 -4.51 -4.03 -0.38
C HIS A 31 -5.06 -4.00 -1.81
N ASN A 32 -6.36 -3.70 -1.95
CA ASN A 32 -7.04 -3.56 -3.23
C ASN A 32 -6.43 -2.41 -4.06
N PHE A 33 -6.17 -1.27 -3.42
CA PHE A 33 -5.57 -0.10 -4.05
C PHE A 33 -4.16 -0.41 -4.57
N LEU A 34 -3.28 -0.98 -3.74
CA LEU A 34 -1.92 -1.32 -4.13
C LEU A 34 -1.89 -2.38 -5.24
N PHE A 35 -2.85 -3.32 -5.24
CA PHE A 35 -3.00 -4.24 -6.36
C PHE A 35 -3.34 -3.53 -7.67
N LEU A 36 -4.34 -2.62 -7.66
CA LEU A 36 -4.68 -1.85 -8.86
C LEU A 36 -3.52 -0.97 -9.31
N ALA A 37 -2.82 -0.31 -8.38
CA ALA A 37 -1.63 0.49 -8.68
C ALA A 37 -0.54 -0.37 -9.34
N THR A 38 -0.28 -1.55 -8.78
CA THR A 38 0.74 -2.49 -9.28
C THR A 38 0.34 -3.08 -10.64
N ALA A 39 -0.94 -3.40 -10.85
CA ALA A 39 -1.44 -3.94 -12.10
C ALA A 39 -1.51 -2.91 -13.24
N SER A 40 -1.59 -1.62 -12.91
CA SER A 40 -1.68 -0.50 -13.86
C SER A 40 -0.35 0.22 -14.11
N SER A 41 0.75 -0.24 -13.51
CA SER A 41 2.10 0.32 -13.68
C SER A 41 2.99 -0.62 -14.48
N ALA A 42 3.85 -0.04 -15.32
CA ALA A 42 4.79 -0.84 -16.07
C ALA A 42 5.78 -1.54 -15.12
N PRO A 43 6.20 -2.78 -15.38
CA PRO A 43 7.16 -3.48 -14.51
C PRO A 43 8.47 -2.72 -14.28
N GLY A 44 8.96 -1.99 -15.29
CA GLY A 44 10.15 -1.13 -15.18
C GLY A 44 9.97 0.13 -14.33
N GLU A 45 8.73 0.49 -13.97
CA GLU A 45 8.44 1.64 -13.08
C GLU A 45 8.39 1.24 -11.60
N ARG A 46 8.59 -0.05 -11.30
CA ARG A 46 8.53 -0.63 -9.96
C ARG A 46 9.88 -1.21 -9.47
N PRO A 47 11.04 -0.53 -9.65
CA PRO A 47 12.24 -0.97 -8.96
C PRO A 47 12.05 -0.82 -7.44
N GLY A 48 12.55 -1.76 -6.65
CA GLY A 48 12.55 -1.65 -5.18
C GLY A 48 11.21 -1.87 -4.46
N ILE A 49 10.05 -1.54 -5.05
CA ILE A 49 8.73 -1.75 -4.44
C ILE A 49 7.93 -2.78 -5.23
N ARG A 50 7.85 -3.99 -4.68
CA ARG A 50 7.06 -5.10 -5.21
C ARG A 50 6.22 -5.68 -4.10
N TYR A 51 4.99 -6.04 -4.46
CA TYR A 51 4.03 -6.68 -3.58
C TYR A 51 3.51 -7.95 -4.22
N ASP A 52 3.47 -9.02 -3.45
CA ASP A 52 2.73 -10.21 -3.83
C ASP A 52 1.28 -10.11 -3.38
N PHE A 53 0.35 -10.46 -4.29
CA PHE A 53 -1.08 -10.42 -4.03
C PHE A 53 -1.72 -11.80 -4.18
N TYR A 54 -2.63 -12.12 -3.28
CA TYR A 54 -3.40 -13.35 -3.24
C TYR A 54 -4.87 -13.01 -3.38
N LYS A 55 -5.59 -13.80 -4.18
CA LYS A 55 -7.02 -13.61 -4.38
C LYS A 55 -7.79 -14.02 -3.14
N GLY A 56 -8.54 -13.10 -2.54
CA GLY A 56 -9.55 -13.36 -1.53
C GLY A 56 -10.96 -13.37 -2.11
N SER A 57 -11.97 -13.58 -1.26
CA SER A 57 -13.39 -13.57 -1.65
C SER A 57 -13.91 -12.17 -1.98
N THR A 58 -13.40 -11.13 -1.31
CA THR A 58 -13.88 -9.74 -1.42
C THR A 58 -12.83 -8.76 -1.94
N GLY A 59 -11.79 -9.29 -2.59
CA GLY A 59 -10.67 -8.50 -3.10
C GLY A 59 -9.35 -9.25 -2.95
N VAL A 60 -8.25 -8.52 -2.91
CA VAL A 60 -6.90 -9.08 -2.82
C VAL A 60 -6.32 -8.88 -1.43
N HIS A 61 -5.33 -9.71 -1.10
CA HIS A 61 -4.56 -9.60 0.13
C HIS A 61 -3.07 -9.69 -0.19
N SER A 62 -2.26 -8.92 0.53
CA SER A 62 -0.81 -9.01 0.46
C SER A 62 -0.27 -9.20 1.87
N PHE A 63 0.41 -10.32 2.11
CA PHE A 63 1.02 -10.63 3.40
C PHE A 63 2.13 -9.65 3.74
N GLU A 64 2.86 -9.16 2.74
CA GLU A 64 3.91 -8.14 2.92
C GLU A 64 3.30 -6.82 3.40
N VAL A 65 2.24 -6.34 2.75
CA VAL A 65 1.52 -5.13 3.19
C VAL A 65 0.96 -5.31 4.60
N GLN A 66 0.43 -6.50 4.91
CA GLN A 66 -0.09 -6.81 6.24
C GLN A 66 1.02 -6.81 7.30
N GLY A 67 2.20 -7.34 6.97
CA GLY A 67 3.39 -7.32 7.83
C GLY A 67 3.82 -5.89 8.13
N ILE A 68 3.89 -5.03 7.10
CA ILE A 68 4.23 -3.61 7.27
C ILE A 68 3.21 -2.91 8.20
N PHE A 69 1.91 -3.20 8.07
CA PHE A 69 0.92 -2.65 9.00
C PHE A 69 1.13 -3.11 10.44
N ALA A 70 1.47 -4.39 10.63
CA ALA A 70 1.77 -4.93 11.95
C ALA A 70 3.01 -4.25 12.55
N ASP A 71 4.06 -4.05 11.75
CA ASP A 71 5.28 -3.36 12.16
C ASP A 71 5.00 -1.89 12.51
N LEU A 72 4.27 -1.16 11.68
CA LEU A 72 3.92 0.24 11.96
C LEU A 72 3.06 0.38 13.23
N LYS A 73 2.11 -0.53 13.46
CA LYS A 73 1.29 -0.55 14.69
C LYS A 73 2.11 -0.90 15.93
N LYS A 74 2.98 -1.90 15.82
CA LYS A 74 3.87 -2.32 16.92
C LYS A 74 4.80 -1.19 17.37
N ASN A 75 5.18 -0.31 16.44
CA ASN A 75 6.03 0.85 16.70
C ASN A 75 5.24 2.14 16.95
N GLU A 76 3.94 2.05 17.27
CA GLU A 76 3.09 3.20 17.64
C GLU A 76 3.01 4.30 16.57
N MET A 77 3.36 3.98 15.32
CA MET A 77 3.27 4.91 14.17
C MET A 77 1.83 5.07 13.66
N LEU A 78 0.97 4.09 13.98
CA LEU A 78 -0.44 4.06 13.62
C LEU A 78 -1.32 3.96 14.86
N VAL A 79 -2.47 4.61 14.80
CA VAL A 79 -3.53 4.45 15.82
C VAL A 79 -4.00 2.98 15.80
N PRO A 80 -4.10 2.27 16.95
CA PRO A 80 -4.29 0.82 16.99
C PRO A 80 -5.48 0.28 16.16
N GLU A 81 -6.61 0.99 16.19
CA GLU A 81 -7.87 0.59 15.54
C GLU A 81 -8.17 1.37 14.25
N GLN A 82 -7.27 2.25 13.83
CA GLN A 82 -7.49 3.11 12.67
C GLN A 82 -6.30 3.02 11.71
N LEU A 83 -6.52 3.43 10.47
CA LEU A 83 -5.43 3.61 9.51
C LEU A 83 -5.07 5.09 9.43
N ALA A 84 -4.78 5.65 10.60
CA ALA A 84 -4.37 7.02 10.77
C ALA A 84 -2.99 7.04 11.44
N LEU A 85 -2.13 7.93 10.97
CA LEU A 85 -0.82 8.16 11.59
C LEU A 85 -1.00 8.83 12.96
N THR A 86 -0.23 8.38 13.95
CA THR A 86 -0.04 9.10 15.22
C THR A 86 0.78 10.38 15.00
N GLY A 87 0.95 11.21 16.03
CA GLY A 87 1.87 12.35 15.98
C GLY A 87 3.29 11.90 15.62
N GLU A 88 3.80 10.89 16.31
CA GLU A 88 5.12 10.29 16.04
C GLU A 88 5.21 9.70 14.63
N GLY A 89 4.16 9.00 14.17
CA GLY A 89 4.09 8.48 12.80
C GLY A 89 4.20 9.56 11.73
N ARG A 90 3.59 10.73 11.97
CA ARG A 90 3.70 11.89 11.05
C ARG A 90 5.09 12.51 11.08
N GLU A 91 5.67 12.70 12.26
CA GLU A 91 7.02 13.25 12.40
C GLU A 91 8.06 12.36 11.73
N PHE A 92 8.00 11.05 11.99
CA PHE A 92 8.85 10.07 11.35
C PHE A 92 8.69 10.13 9.83
N TYR A 93 7.44 10.11 9.32
CA TYR A 93 7.18 10.24 7.89
C TYR A 93 7.84 11.50 7.28
N TYR A 94 7.73 12.66 7.92
CA TYR A 94 8.35 13.89 7.40
C TYR A 94 9.87 13.82 7.32
N GLN A 95 10.53 13.11 8.23
CA GLN A 95 11.98 12.90 8.20
C GLN A 95 12.41 12.01 7.03
N VAL A 96 11.60 11.00 6.66
CA VAL A 96 11.94 10.01 5.62
C VAL A 96 11.25 10.24 4.29
N ALA A 97 10.33 11.21 4.17
CA ALA A 97 9.51 11.44 2.98
C ALA A 97 10.36 11.69 1.71
N SER A 98 11.54 12.30 1.86
CA SER A 98 12.47 12.55 0.75
C SER A 98 13.00 11.28 0.10
N LEU A 99 12.98 10.13 0.78
CA LEU A 99 13.42 8.84 0.23
C LEU A 99 12.58 8.39 -0.98
N LEU A 100 11.34 8.87 -1.09
CA LEU A 100 10.45 8.55 -2.22
C LEU A 100 10.58 9.51 -3.40
N ARG A 101 11.41 10.55 -3.32
CA ARG A 101 11.42 11.67 -4.29
C ARG A 101 11.69 11.23 -5.74
N TYR A 102 12.51 10.21 -5.93
CA TYR A 102 12.93 9.75 -7.27
C TYR A 102 12.25 8.44 -7.68
N GLU A 103 11.32 7.94 -6.85
CA GLU A 103 10.66 6.67 -7.07
C GLU A 103 9.38 6.85 -7.89
N ARG A 104 9.34 6.24 -9.08
CA ARG A 104 8.22 6.38 -10.02
C ARG A 104 6.93 5.74 -9.50
N PHE A 105 7.04 4.58 -8.85
CA PHE A 105 5.88 3.85 -8.38
C PHE A 105 5.09 4.58 -7.26
N PRO A 106 5.73 5.13 -6.22
CA PRO A 106 5.08 6.03 -5.27
C PRO A 106 4.33 7.18 -5.93
N ASP A 107 4.92 7.85 -6.91
CA ASP A 107 4.24 8.95 -7.63
C ASP A 107 3.05 8.45 -8.46
N HIS A 108 3.17 7.27 -9.07
CA HIS A 108 2.03 6.59 -9.70
C HIS A 108 0.91 6.31 -8.69
N CYS A 109 1.23 5.78 -7.52
CA CYS A 109 0.26 5.56 -6.45
C CYS A 109 -0.42 6.88 -6.05
N MET A 110 0.32 7.97 -5.86
CA MET A 110 -0.29 9.26 -5.52
C MET A 110 -1.26 9.75 -6.61
N ARG A 111 -0.86 9.69 -7.88
CA ARG A 111 -1.71 10.09 -9.02
C ARG A 111 -2.95 9.21 -9.13
N LEU A 112 -2.82 7.92 -8.88
CA LEU A 112 -3.96 7.00 -8.92
C LEU A 112 -4.91 7.25 -7.74
N ALA A 113 -4.38 7.46 -6.54
CA ALA A 113 -5.17 7.74 -5.34
C ALA A 113 -5.96 9.06 -5.46
N LEU A 114 -5.38 10.09 -6.10
CA LEU A 114 -6.11 11.33 -6.42
C LEU A 114 -7.38 11.07 -7.26
N ARG A 115 -7.40 10.06 -8.13
CA ARG A 115 -8.60 9.69 -8.90
C ARG A 115 -9.71 9.07 -8.04
N TYR A 116 -9.34 8.58 -6.86
CA TYR A 116 -10.26 7.98 -5.90
C TYR A 116 -10.47 8.84 -4.66
N GLN A 117 -9.92 10.06 -4.60
CA GLN A 117 -9.90 10.86 -3.37
C GLN A 117 -11.30 11.09 -2.78
N ASP A 118 -12.29 11.29 -3.65
CA ASP A 118 -13.67 11.55 -3.25
C ASP A 118 -14.45 10.26 -2.92
N ASN A 119 -13.92 9.10 -3.33
CA ASN A 119 -14.54 7.81 -3.11
C ASN A 119 -13.53 6.65 -3.17
N LEU A 120 -12.77 6.46 -2.09
CA LEU A 120 -11.82 5.34 -1.97
C LEU A 120 -12.52 3.96 -1.93
N TRP A 121 -13.81 3.91 -1.61
CA TRP A 121 -14.59 2.67 -1.63
C TRP A 121 -14.73 2.09 -3.04
N ARG A 122 -14.68 2.94 -4.07
CA ARG A 122 -14.68 2.54 -5.48
C ARG A 122 -13.55 1.57 -5.81
N VAL A 123 -12.40 1.69 -5.15
CA VAL A 123 -11.26 0.75 -5.29
C VAL A 123 -11.69 -0.69 -5.03
N ASN A 124 -12.50 -0.92 -3.98
CA ASN A 124 -12.95 -2.26 -3.62
C ASN A 124 -13.86 -2.86 -4.71
N HIS A 125 -14.67 -2.03 -5.36
CA HIS A 125 -15.51 -2.44 -6.47
C HIS A 125 -14.67 -2.77 -7.70
N GLU A 126 -13.77 -1.87 -8.12
CA GLU A 126 -12.98 -2.03 -9.35
C GLU A 126 -12.07 -3.25 -9.34
N VAL A 127 -11.51 -3.63 -8.19
CA VAL A 127 -10.71 -4.86 -8.06
C VAL A 127 -11.47 -6.09 -8.53
N LEU A 128 -12.77 -6.19 -8.24
CA LEU A 128 -13.57 -7.36 -8.58
C LEU A 128 -13.72 -7.56 -10.10
N PHE A 129 -13.66 -6.46 -10.86
CA PHE A 129 -13.77 -6.47 -12.32
C PHE A 129 -12.41 -6.58 -13.03
N HIS A 130 -11.31 -6.43 -12.30
CA HIS A 130 -9.98 -6.48 -12.88
C HIS A 130 -9.69 -7.88 -13.51
N PRO A 131 -9.22 -7.96 -14.77
CA PRO A 131 -9.03 -9.25 -15.45
C PRO A 131 -8.11 -10.23 -14.71
N LEU A 132 -7.01 -9.74 -14.12
CA LEU A 132 -6.09 -10.56 -13.33
C LEU A 132 -6.76 -11.15 -12.08
N PHE A 133 -7.66 -10.38 -11.44
CA PHE A 133 -8.43 -10.87 -10.30
C PHE A 133 -9.45 -11.92 -10.73
N ARG A 134 -10.20 -11.67 -11.82
CA ARG A 134 -11.24 -12.59 -12.30
C ARG A 134 -10.67 -13.95 -12.75
N LYS A 135 -9.51 -13.97 -13.41
CA LYS A 135 -8.85 -15.20 -13.87
C LYS A 135 -8.31 -16.08 -12.74
N GLY A 136 -7.92 -15.49 -11.61
CA GLY A 136 -7.34 -16.23 -10.48
C GLY A 136 -8.36 -17.09 -9.72
N LYS A 137 -7.88 -18.13 -9.03
CA LYS A 137 -8.67 -18.88 -8.03
C LYS A 137 -8.48 -18.30 -6.64
N THR A 138 -9.53 -18.31 -5.81
CA THR A 138 -9.45 -17.86 -4.42
C THR A 138 -8.39 -18.64 -3.64
N GLY A 139 -7.62 -17.96 -2.80
CA GLY A 139 -6.49 -18.51 -2.04
C GLY A 139 -5.19 -18.65 -2.83
N ARG A 140 -5.18 -18.32 -4.13
CA ARG A 140 -3.97 -18.40 -4.97
C ARG A 140 -3.35 -17.03 -5.21
N LYS A 141 -2.02 -17.03 -5.36
CA LYS A 141 -1.25 -15.86 -5.78
C LYS A 141 -1.72 -15.42 -7.17
N ILE A 142 -1.92 -14.12 -7.34
CA ILE A 142 -2.24 -13.50 -8.61
C ILE A 142 -0.92 -13.21 -9.33
N VAL A 143 -0.78 -13.74 -10.54
CA VAL A 143 0.39 -13.51 -11.37
C VAL A 143 0.26 -12.13 -12.01
N LEU A 144 1.10 -11.20 -11.58
CA LEU A 144 1.24 -9.91 -12.22
C LEU A 144 2.06 -10.04 -13.51
N PRO A 145 1.77 -9.23 -14.55
CA PRO A 145 2.60 -9.22 -15.74
C PRO A 145 4.05 -8.93 -15.37
N VAL A 146 4.95 -9.80 -15.83
CA VAL A 146 6.40 -9.69 -15.66
C VAL A 146 6.93 -8.66 -16.66
N ALA A 147 8.01 -7.98 -16.29
CA ALA A 147 8.78 -7.12 -17.19
C ALA A 147 9.25 -7.91 -18.42
#